data_AF-A0A9Q0XJZ6-F1
#
_entry.id   AF-A0A9Q0XJZ6-F1
#
_cell.length_a   1.000
_cell.length_b   1.000
_cell.length_c   1.000
_cell.angle_alpha   90.00
_cell.angle_beta   90.00
_cell.angle_gamma   90.00
#
_symmetry.space_group_name_H-M   'P 1'
#
loop_
_entity.id
_entity.type
_entity.pdbx_description
1 polymer ?
#
loop_
_entity_poly.entity_id
_entity_poly.type
_entity_poly.pdbx_seq_one_letter_code
_entity_poly.pdbx_strand_id
1 'polypeptide(L)' 'SRFTRKKDYTFYSTKHQSWSRINNCWTSATLSQQVEDMEILPNRDADHNPIWITLGHQKQEYGDSISLS' A
#
# COMPACT_ATOMS: atom_id res chain seq x y z
N SER A 1 17.47 3.49 -5.54
CA SER A 1 16.20 2.92 -5.06
C SER A 1 15.20 4.07 -4.96
N ARG A 2 14.01 3.98 -5.57
CA ARG A 2 12.93 4.97 -5.40
C ARG A 2 12.39 5.03 -3.96
N PHE A 3 12.75 4.06 -3.13
CA PHE A 3 12.32 3.96 -1.75
C PHE A 3 13.50 4.19 -0.81
N THR A 4 13.39 5.22 0.02
CA THR A 4 14.27 5.53 1.14
C THR A 4 14.16 4.39 2.17
N ARG A 5 15.27 3.98 2.78
CA ARG A 5 15.27 2.95 3.83
C ARG A 5 14.68 3.53 5.13
N LYS A 6 13.36 3.68 5.17
CA LYS A 6 12.61 4.04 6.38
C LYS A 6 12.45 2.80 7.25
N LYS A 7 12.67 2.94 8.55
CA LYS A 7 12.39 1.87 9.52
C LYS A 7 10.89 1.85 9.77
N ASP A 8 10.16 1.06 8.99
CA ASP A 8 8.73 0.88 9.17
C ASP A 8 8.41 -0.49 9.77
N TYR A 9 7.47 -0.53 10.71
CA TYR A 9 7.11 -1.72 11.48
C TYR A 9 5.60 -1.86 11.59
N THR A 10 5.10 -3.09 11.48
CA THR A 10 3.66 -3.39 11.52
C THR A 10 3.26 -4.15 12.77
N PHE A 11 4.23 -4.60 13.57
CA PHE A 11 4.00 -5.40 14.75
C PHE A 11 5.11 -5.18 15.79
N TYR A 12 4.73 -5.23 17.07
CA TYR A 12 5.65 -5.28 18.19
C TYR A 12 5.47 -6.58 18.96
N SER A 13 6.55 -7.35 19.09
CA SER A 13 6.55 -8.54 19.95
C SER A 13 6.96 -8.16 21.37
N THR A 14 6.01 -8.14 22.30
CA THR A 14 6.30 -7.86 23.72
C THR A 14 7.30 -8.86 24.32
N LYS A 15 7.16 -10.15 23.99
CA LYS A 15 8.03 -11.22 24.50
C LYS A 15 9.49 -11.04 24.08
N HIS A 16 9.70 -10.61 22.85
CA HIS A 16 11.04 -10.47 22.25
C HIS A 16 11.53 -9.02 22.25
N GLN A 17 10.72 -8.09 22.77
CA GLN A 17 10.95 -6.65 22.79
C GLN A 17 11.43 -6.09 21.44
N SER A 18 10.88 -6.62 20.34
CA SER A 18 11.37 -6.35 19.00
C SER A 18 10.25 -5.91 18.07
N TRP A 19 10.61 -5.01 17.16
CA TRP A 19 9.72 -4.52 16.12
C TRP A 19 9.97 -5.30 14.82
N SER A 20 8.90 -5.69 14.16
CA SER A 20 8.98 -6.39 12.87
C SER A 20 7.94 -5.85 11.89
N ARG A 21 8.25 -5.99 10.60
CA ARG A 21 7.31 -5.77 9.50
C ARG A 21 6.91 -7.14 8.97
N ILE A 22 5.82 -7.67 9.49
CA ILE A 22 5.30 -8.99 9.07
C ILE A 22 4.16 -8.87 8.06
N ASN A 23 3.54 -7.69 7.97
CA ASN A 23 2.51 -7.42 6.97
C ASN A 23 3.19 -6.87 5.70
N ASN A 24 2.87 -7.50 4.57
CA ASN A 24 3.32 -7.10 3.24
C ASN A 24 2.11 -7.05 2.30
N CYS A 25 2.20 -6.23 1.27
CA CYS A 25 1.23 -6.19 0.20
C CYS A 25 1.90 -6.63 -1.10
N TRP A 26 1.37 -7.67 -1.72
CA TRP A 26 1.84 -8.15 -3.01
C TRP A 26 0.83 -7.79 -4.09
N THR A 27 1.34 -7.33 -5.23
CA THR A 27 0.54 -6.84 -6.35
C THR A 27 1.08 -7.43 -7.64
N SER A 28 0.27 -7.40 -8.71
CA SER A 28 0.77 -7.71 -10.05
C SER A 28 1.74 -6.62 -10.53
N ALA A 29 2.58 -6.94 -11.50
CA ALA A 29 3.54 -5.98 -12.06
C ALA A 29 2.86 -4.74 -12.70
N THR A 30 1.61 -4.88 -13.17
CA THR A 30 0.82 -3.77 -13.72
C THR A 30 0.28 -2.88 -12.61
N LEU A 31 -0.25 -3.49 -11.53
CA LEU A 31 -0.81 -2.74 -10.41
C LEU A 31 0.28 -2.05 -9.58
N SER A 32 1.45 -2.66 -9.44
CA SER A 32 2.58 -2.05 -8.73
C SER A 32 3.06 -0.75 -9.38
N GLN A 33 2.88 -0.58 -10.69
CA GLN A 33 3.19 0.66 -11.41
C GLN A 33 2.19 1.79 -11.10
N GLN A 34 1.02 1.47 -10.57
CA GLN A 34 0.01 2.44 -10.16
C GLN A 34 0.16 2.84 -8.70
N VAL A 35 1.07 2.23 -7.93
CA VAL A 35 1.30 2.63 -6.53
C VAL A 35 2.01 3.98 -6.50
N GLU A 36 1.30 5.01 -6.04
CA GLU A 36 1.86 6.36 -5.86
C GLU A 36 2.56 6.49 -4.52
N ASP A 37 1.93 5.97 -3.45
CA ASP A 37 2.48 6.01 -2.10
C ASP A 37 2.05 4.79 -1.28
N MET A 38 2.83 4.50 -0.25
CA MET A 38 2.54 3.46 0.74
C MET A 38 3.05 3.89 2.11
N GLU A 39 2.17 3.88 3.11
CA GLU A 39 2.51 4.20 4.48
C GLU A 39 1.97 3.17 5.48
N ILE A 40 2.61 3.09 6.65
CA ILE A 40 2.10 2.34 7.79
C ILE A 40 1.55 3.35 8.78
N LEU A 41 0.24 3.28 9.03
CA LEU A 41 -0.41 4.21 9.94
C LEU A 41 -0.29 3.70 11.38
N PRO A 42 -0.03 4.57 12.36
CA PRO A 42 -0.01 4.17 13.76
C PRO A 42 -1.41 3.75 14.20
N ASN A 43 -1.49 2.60 14.86
CA ASN A 43 -2.73 2.07 15.43
C ASN A 43 -2.62 1.97 16.96
N ARG A 44 -3.70 2.31 17.67
CA ARG A 44 -3.81 2.12 19.13
C ARG A 44 -4.76 0.99 19.51
N ASP A 45 -5.62 0.58 18.59
CA ASP A 45 -6.77 -0.27 18.87
C ASP A 45 -6.53 -1.74 18.46
N ALA A 46 -5.43 -2.03 17.78
CA ALA A 46 -4.99 -3.39 17.48
C ALA A 46 -3.47 -3.56 17.64
N ASP A 47 -3.04 -4.82 17.74
CA ASP A 47 -1.65 -5.24 17.80
C ASP A 47 -0.89 -5.07 16.48
N HIS A 48 -1.62 -4.85 15.38
CA HIS A 48 -1.09 -4.58 14.06
C HIS A 48 -1.39 -3.17 13.55
N ASN A 49 -0.35 -2.52 13.03
CA ASN A 49 -0.50 -1.27 12.29
C ASN A 49 -0.98 -1.57 10.86
N PRO A 50 -2.02 -0.87 10.36
CA PRO A 50 -2.47 -1.03 8.99
C PRO A 50 -1.46 -0.46 7.99
N ILE A 51 -1.45 -1.06 6.79
CA ILE A 51 -0.72 -0.54 5.63
C ILE A 51 -1.73 0.17 4.74
N TRP A 52 -1.48 1.44 4.44
CA TRP A 52 -2.25 2.25 3.52
C TRP A 52 -1.51 2.36 2.19
N ILE A 53 -2.22 2.18 1.07
CA ILE A 53 -1.66 2.27 -0.29
C ILE A 53 -2.51 3.26 -1.08
N THR A 54 -1.86 4.25 -1.65
CA THR A 54 -2.47 5.19 -2.60
C THR A 54 -2.18 4.71 -4.02
N LEU A 55 -3.24 4.48 -4.79
CA LEU A 55 -3.15 4.11 -6.20
C LEU A 55 -3.46 5.31 -7.08
N GLY A 56 -2.57 5.58 -8.04
CA GLY A 56 -2.79 6.56 -9.08
C GLY A 56 -3.78 6.04 -10.11
N HIS A 57 -4.86 6.79 -10.32
CA HIS A 57 -5.80 6.51 -11.39
C HIS A 57 -5.19 6.91 -12.74
N GLN A 58 -5.09 5.97 -13.68
CA GLN A 58 -5.13 6.38 -15.08
C GLN A 58 -6.59 6.66 -15.42
N LYS A 59 -6.89 7.89 -15.85
CA LYS A 59 -8.20 8.26 -16.40
C LYS A 59 -8.44 7.34 -17.59
N GLN A 60 -9.33 6.37 -17.44
CA GLN A 60 -9.81 5.61 -18.59
C GLN A 60 -10.80 6.55 -19.29
N GLU A 61 -10.35 7.24 -20.33
CA GLU A 61 -11.27 7.93 -21.24
C GLU A 61 -12.12 6.85 -21.89
N TYR A 62 -13.31 6.61 -21.31
CA TYR A 62 -14.34 5.84 -21.96
C TYR A 62 -14.82 6.68 -23.15
N GLY A 63 -14.30 6.34 -24.33
CA GLY A 63 -14.66 7.03 -25.56
C GLY A 63 -16.18 6.97 -25.77
N ASP A 64 -16.79 8.15 -25.91
CA ASP A 64 -18.18 8.36 -26.32
C ASP A 64 -18.41 7.88 -27.76
N SER A 65 -18.30 6.59 -28.01
CA SER A 65 -18.70 5.99 -29.30
C SER A 65 -19.78 4.93 -29.07
N ILE A 66 -20.94 5.38 -28.59
CA ILE A 66 -22.19 4.69 -28.91
C ILE A 66 -22.63 5.26 -30.27
N SER A 67 -22.21 4.62 -31.35
CA SER A 67 -22.88 4.80 -32.64
C SER A 67 -24.32 4.33 -32.47
N LEU A 68 -25.26 5.26 -32.49
CA LEU A 68 -26.69 4.96 -32.65
C LEU A 68 -26.88 4.35 -34.05
N SER A 69 -27.12 3.05 -34.09
CA SER A 69 -27.68 2.33 -35.25
C SER A 69 -29.20 2.39 -35.22
#